data_AF-A0AAW5C2V2-F1
#
_entry.id   AF-A0AAW5C2V2-F1
#
_cell.length_a   1.000
_cell.length_b   1.000
_cell.length_c   1.000
_cell.angle_alpha   90.00
_cell.angle_beta   90.00
_cell.angle_gamma   90.00
#
_symmetry.space_group_name_H-M   'P 1'
#
loop_
_entity.id
_entity.type
_entity.pdbx_description
1 polymer ?
#
loop_
_entity_poly.entity_id
_entity_poly.type
_entity_poly.pdbx_seq_one_letter_code
_entity_poly.pdbx_strand_id
1 'polypeptide(L)'
;MLAAERKRRQDKLVENIFGLSKHLLGDNAEVRRAALELKEIYSSDFRHSYSEFFPLILHIQDEKTEYSLDYLSENLESLRTYVDTDFLDGTKEFKDMNKNFDKLCDHLNLEIGRVTYYSQNEKRTEDLSKRMESANKDMGEATIKLEKASKKAESIQTELLSILSIFAAIVIAFSGGLSFLGGTLSGASETYICKMILLLLMCGFVLFNTIFLLMYLVGKIIGRSIYANCISEDCTCKKGDKPKCNGINRIRKRLPYVFYINVLMLILTIADIAAWCVDKNIL
;
A
#
# COMPACT_ATOMS: atom_id res chain seq x y z
N MET A 1 -0.86 69.76 -6.98
CA MET A 1 -2.11 69.28 -6.33
C MET A 1 -1.85 69.02 -4.86
N LEU A 2 -2.74 69.46 -3.95
CA LEU A 2 -2.65 69.20 -2.50
C LEU A 2 -2.84 67.71 -2.20
N ALA A 3 -2.21 67.18 -1.14
CA ALA A 3 -2.26 65.76 -0.79
C ALA A 3 -3.69 65.24 -0.52
N ALA A 4 -4.53 66.05 0.13
CA ALA A 4 -5.93 65.71 0.41
C ALA A 4 -6.77 65.55 -0.87
N GLU A 5 -6.58 66.45 -1.85
CA GLU A 5 -7.29 66.38 -3.13
C GLU A 5 -6.83 65.19 -3.97
N ARG A 6 -5.54 64.84 -3.91
CA ARG A 6 -5.02 63.62 -4.55
C ARG A 6 -5.66 62.37 -3.97
N LYS A 7 -5.78 62.29 -2.63
CA LYS A 7 -6.43 61.16 -1.96
C LYS A 7 -7.90 61.05 -2.35
N ARG A 8 -8.65 62.15 -2.31
CA ARG A 8 -10.07 62.19 -2.72
C ARG A 8 -10.29 61.66 -4.15
N ARG A 9 -9.43 62.03 -5.09
CA ARG A 9 -9.50 61.58 -6.48
C ARG A 9 -9.11 60.12 -6.64
N GLN A 10 -8.14 59.66 -5.85
CA GLN A 10 -7.77 58.25 -5.77
C GLN A 10 -8.94 57.40 -5.25
N ASP A 11 -9.61 57.84 -4.18
CA ASP A 11 -10.79 57.15 -3.64
C ASP A 11 -11.92 57.09 -4.70
N LYS A 12 -12.20 58.20 -5.39
CA LYS A 12 -13.19 58.24 -6.50
C LYS A 12 -12.78 57.34 -7.67
N LEU A 13 -11.48 57.22 -7.96
CA LEU A 13 -10.97 56.30 -8.97
C LEU A 13 -11.20 54.84 -8.57
N VAL A 14 -10.95 54.49 -7.31
CA VAL A 14 -11.20 53.14 -6.77
C VAL A 14 -12.69 52.79 -6.85
N GLU A 15 -13.58 53.71 -6.49
CA GLU A 15 -15.03 53.52 -6.64
C GLU A 15 -15.44 53.28 -8.11
N ASN A 16 -14.86 54.04 -9.05
CA ASN A 16 -15.13 53.87 -10.47
C ASN A 16 -14.62 52.51 -10.97
N ILE A 17 -13.43 52.06 -10.55
CA ILE A 17 -12.90 50.73 -10.88
C ILE A 17 -13.83 49.62 -10.36
N PHE A 18 -14.33 49.75 -9.13
CA PHE A 18 -15.34 48.82 -8.62
C PHE A 18 -16.61 48.83 -9.49
N GLY A 19 -17.10 50.00 -9.87
CA GLY A 19 -18.23 50.13 -10.80
C GLY A 19 -18.02 49.38 -12.11
N LEU A 20 -16.84 49.56 -12.73
CA LEU A 20 -16.43 48.87 -13.96
C LEU A 20 -16.28 47.35 -13.79
N SER A 21 -16.18 46.84 -12.56
CA SER A 21 -16.08 45.41 -12.31
C SER A 21 -17.42 44.71 -12.00
N LYS A 22 -18.54 45.44 -11.88
CA LYS A 22 -19.84 44.86 -11.50
C LYS A 22 -20.59 44.19 -12.66
N HIS A 23 -20.53 44.77 -13.84
CA HIS A 23 -21.23 44.29 -15.04
C HIS A 23 -20.52 44.82 -16.30
N LEU A 24 -20.73 44.15 -17.43
CA LEU A 24 -20.26 44.62 -18.73
C LEU A 24 -21.02 45.89 -19.14
N LEU A 25 -20.29 46.87 -19.66
CA LEU A 25 -20.87 48.08 -20.25
C LEU A 25 -21.62 47.68 -21.53
N GLY A 26 -22.91 47.95 -21.58
CA GLY A 26 -23.80 47.41 -22.62
C GLY A 26 -23.80 48.20 -23.92
N ASP A 27 -23.75 49.53 -23.85
CA ASP A 27 -23.84 50.40 -25.02
C ASP A 27 -22.80 51.54 -25.00
N ASN A 28 -22.64 52.20 -26.16
CA ASN A 28 -21.73 53.33 -26.30
C ASN A 28 -22.09 54.51 -25.37
N ALA A 29 -23.33 54.61 -24.87
CA ALA A 29 -23.74 55.66 -23.95
C ALA A 29 -23.21 55.41 -22.53
N GLU A 30 -23.22 54.16 -22.07
CA GLU A 30 -22.60 53.72 -20.82
C GLU A 30 -21.08 53.87 -20.86
N VAL A 31 -20.44 53.42 -21.95
CA VAL A 31 -18.99 53.61 -22.16
C VAL A 31 -18.63 55.09 -22.13
N ARG A 32 -19.40 55.94 -22.83
CA ARG A 32 -19.19 57.39 -22.80
C ARG A 32 -19.36 57.98 -21.40
N ARG A 33 -20.36 57.53 -20.63
CA ARG A 33 -20.59 58.02 -19.26
C ARG A 33 -19.41 57.69 -18.35
N ALA A 34 -18.92 56.45 -18.40
CA ALA A 34 -17.74 56.03 -17.66
C ALA A 34 -16.49 56.81 -18.09
N ALA A 35 -16.30 57.05 -19.40
CA ALA A 35 -15.19 57.87 -19.91
C ALA A 35 -15.24 59.32 -19.39
N LEU A 36 -16.44 59.91 -19.28
CA LEU A 36 -16.62 61.26 -18.72
C LEU A 36 -16.31 61.32 -17.22
N GLU A 37 -16.71 60.30 -16.45
CA GLU A 37 -16.39 60.20 -15.02
C GLU A 37 -14.88 60.11 -14.81
N LEU A 38 -14.20 59.29 -15.60
CA LEU A 38 -12.74 59.19 -15.58
C LEU A 38 -12.09 60.52 -15.99
N LYS A 39 -12.61 61.20 -17.02
CA LYS A 39 -12.12 62.51 -17.47
C LYS A 39 -12.19 63.56 -16.35
N GLU A 40 -13.25 63.53 -15.55
CA GLU A 40 -13.39 64.41 -14.39
C GLU A 40 -12.29 64.13 -13.34
N ILE A 41 -12.02 62.86 -13.04
CA ILE A 41 -10.99 62.42 -12.09
C ILE A 41 -9.59 62.85 -12.55
N TYR A 42 -9.30 62.65 -13.84
CA TYR A 42 -8.02 62.99 -14.47
C TYR A 42 -7.91 64.44 -14.94
N SER A 43 -8.89 65.30 -14.62
CA SER A 43 -8.76 66.74 -14.85
C SER A 43 -7.50 67.27 -14.12
N SER A 44 -6.72 68.18 -14.72
CA SER A 44 -5.45 68.64 -14.12
C SER A 44 -4.36 67.54 -13.98
N ASP A 45 -3.26 67.84 -13.28
CA ASP A 45 -2.10 66.94 -13.12
C ASP A 45 -2.31 65.87 -12.01
N PHE A 46 -3.40 65.10 -12.08
CA PHE A 46 -3.64 63.98 -11.16
C PHE A 46 -2.80 62.76 -11.54
N ARG A 47 -2.06 62.23 -10.56
CA ARG A 47 -1.30 60.98 -10.65
C ARG A 47 -1.88 59.98 -9.65
N HIS A 48 -2.50 58.91 -10.15
CA HIS A 48 -3.01 57.81 -9.34
C HIS A 48 -1.88 57.01 -8.68
N SER A 49 -2.21 56.32 -7.59
CA SER A 49 -1.28 55.49 -6.82
C SER A 49 -1.36 54.02 -7.23
N TYR A 50 -0.27 53.50 -7.80
CA TYR A 50 -0.19 52.09 -8.24
C TYR A 50 -0.27 51.10 -7.07
N SER A 51 0.18 51.49 -5.87
CA SER A 51 0.23 50.61 -4.70
C SER A 51 -1.15 50.16 -4.22
N GLU A 52 -2.21 50.88 -4.60
CA GLU A 52 -3.58 50.56 -4.19
C GLU A 52 -4.27 49.57 -5.12
N PHE A 53 -3.72 49.32 -6.31
CA PHE A 53 -4.35 48.45 -7.29
C PHE A 53 -4.24 46.97 -6.92
N PHE A 54 -3.14 46.52 -6.35
CA PHE A 54 -3.02 45.12 -5.96
C PHE A 54 -4.07 44.69 -4.92
N PRO A 55 -4.26 45.39 -3.78
CA PRO A 55 -5.35 45.09 -2.84
C PRO A 55 -6.75 45.19 -3.47
N LEU A 56 -6.95 46.13 -4.39
CA LEU A 56 -8.20 46.30 -5.13
C LEU A 56 -8.51 45.09 -6.02
N ILE A 57 -7.55 44.66 -6.84
CA ILE A 57 -7.68 43.48 -7.70
C ILE A 57 -7.91 42.22 -6.87
N LEU A 58 -7.23 42.06 -5.73
CA LEU A 58 -7.50 40.96 -4.80
C LEU A 58 -8.95 40.97 -4.29
N HIS A 59 -9.49 42.13 -3.95
CA HIS A 59 -10.88 42.23 -3.50
C HIS A 59 -11.87 41.91 -4.63
N ILE A 60 -11.58 42.33 -5.86
CA ILE A 60 -12.42 42.02 -7.05
C ILE A 60 -12.34 40.53 -7.41
N GLN A 61 -11.20 39.87 -7.19
CA GLN A 61 -11.06 38.43 -7.44
C GLN A 61 -11.84 37.55 -6.46
N ASP A 62 -12.15 38.06 -5.26
CA ASP A 62 -12.84 37.27 -4.25
C ASP A 62 -14.22 36.81 -4.78
N GLU A 63 -14.36 35.49 -4.94
CA GLU A 63 -15.57 34.81 -5.44
C GLU A 63 -16.83 35.11 -4.60
N LYS A 64 -16.67 35.69 -3.40
CA LYS A 64 -17.78 36.09 -2.52
C LYS A 64 -18.35 37.47 -2.85
N THR A 65 -17.69 38.24 -3.72
CA THR A 65 -18.11 39.60 -4.07
C THR A 65 -18.97 39.60 -5.33
N GLU A 66 -19.65 40.72 -5.59
CA GLU A 66 -20.42 40.93 -6.83
C GLU A 66 -19.54 41.36 -8.02
N TYR A 67 -18.22 41.44 -7.82
CA TYR A 67 -17.28 41.98 -8.80
C TYR A 67 -16.61 40.88 -9.62
N SER A 68 -16.12 41.24 -10.80
CA SER A 68 -15.42 40.33 -11.70
C SER A 68 -14.22 40.99 -12.37
N LEU A 69 -13.08 40.31 -12.36
CA LEU A 69 -11.89 40.73 -13.10
C LEU A 69 -12.10 40.67 -14.62
N ASP A 70 -12.94 39.74 -15.09
CA ASP A 70 -13.26 39.62 -16.51
C ASP A 70 -14.07 40.85 -16.98
N TYR A 71 -15.05 41.27 -16.18
CA TYR A 71 -15.84 42.48 -16.48
C TYR A 71 -14.96 43.73 -16.43
N LEU A 72 -14.08 43.84 -15.44
CA LEU A 72 -13.15 44.95 -15.36
C LEU A 72 -12.23 45.01 -16.60
N SER A 73 -11.63 43.88 -16.98
CA SER A 73 -10.71 43.81 -18.13
C SER A 73 -11.41 44.19 -19.43
N GLU A 74 -12.60 43.66 -19.68
CA GLU A 74 -13.37 43.94 -20.90
C GLU A 74 -13.83 45.40 -20.97
N ASN A 75 -14.27 45.95 -19.82
CA ASN A 75 -14.71 47.34 -19.75
C ASN A 75 -13.55 48.33 -19.89
N LEU A 76 -12.37 48.02 -19.35
CA LEU A 76 -11.16 48.83 -19.55
C LEU A 76 -10.75 48.87 -21.03
N GLU A 77 -10.80 47.73 -21.73
CA GLU A 77 -10.48 47.66 -23.15
C GLU A 77 -11.52 48.39 -24.02
N SER A 78 -12.80 48.26 -23.67
CA SER A 78 -13.89 49.01 -24.33
C SER A 78 -13.72 50.52 -24.17
N LEU A 79 -13.38 50.98 -22.96
CA LEU A 79 -13.10 52.38 -22.67
C LEU A 79 -11.86 52.88 -23.41
N ARG A 80 -10.80 52.06 -23.47
CA ARG A 80 -9.57 52.38 -24.20
C ARG A 80 -9.84 52.59 -25.67
N THR A 81 -10.54 51.64 -26.29
CA THR A 81 -10.96 51.72 -27.69
C THR A 81 -11.80 52.97 -27.97
N TYR A 82 -12.73 53.30 -27.06
CA TYR A 82 -13.57 54.49 -27.18
C TYR A 82 -12.74 55.79 -27.12
N VAL A 83 -11.84 55.91 -26.15
CA VAL A 83 -10.97 57.09 -25.96
C VAL A 83 -10.01 57.27 -27.14
N ASP A 84 -9.43 56.18 -27.64
CA ASP A 84 -8.52 56.21 -28.79
C ASP A 84 -9.24 56.58 -30.09
N THR A 85 -10.46 56.09 -30.28
CA THR A 85 -11.29 56.44 -31.45
C THR A 85 -11.65 57.94 -31.45
N ASP A 86 -12.03 58.52 -30.29
CA ASP A 86 -12.27 59.98 -30.20
C ASP A 86 -10.97 60.79 -30.42
N PHE A 87 -9.81 60.25 -30.05
CA PHE A 87 -8.52 60.91 -30.24
C PHE A 87 -8.10 60.96 -31.73
N LEU A 88 -8.36 59.88 -32.49
CA LEU A 88 -7.99 59.76 -33.90
C LEU A 88 -8.99 60.47 -34.82
N ASP A 89 -10.27 60.15 -34.69
CA ASP A 89 -11.32 60.51 -35.65
C ASP A 89 -12.39 61.47 -35.09
N GLY A 90 -12.33 61.75 -33.78
CA GLY A 90 -13.35 62.49 -33.06
C GLY A 90 -12.98 63.93 -32.68
N THR A 91 -13.60 64.39 -31.59
CA THR A 91 -13.49 65.77 -31.09
C THR A 91 -12.25 66.01 -30.24
N LYS A 92 -11.50 64.94 -29.92
CA LYS A 92 -10.36 64.95 -29.00
C LYS A 92 -10.77 65.42 -27.60
N GLU A 93 -12.00 65.07 -27.20
CA GLU A 93 -12.63 65.42 -25.93
C GLU A 93 -11.83 64.84 -24.74
N PHE A 94 -11.19 63.69 -24.91
CA PHE A 94 -10.49 62.95 -23.84
C PHE A 94 -8.95 63.09 -23.88
N LYS A 95 -8.43 63.97 -24.75
CA LYS A 95 -6.99 64.12 -24.99
C LYS A 95 -6.13 64.29 -23.73
N ASP A 96 -6.59 65.09 -22.78
CA ASP A 96 -5.82 65.41 -21.57
C ASP A 96 -5.74 64.23 -20.59
N MET A 97 -6.75 63.35 -20.61
CA MET A 97 -6.79 62.15 -19.79
C MET A 97 -6.01 60.99 -20.42
N ASN A 98 -5.95 60.91 -21.76
CA ASN A 98 -5.57 59.69 -22.49
C ASN A 98 -4.31 59.01 -21.93
N LYS A 99 -3.20 59.77 -21.78
CA LYS A 99 -1.93 59.25 -21.26
C LYS A 99 -2.02 58.68 -19.84
N ASN A 100 -2.83 59.28 -18.98
CA ASN A 100 -3.00 58.82 -17.60
C ASN A 100 -3.94 57.61 -17.52
N PHE A 101 -4.96 57.58 -18.38
CA PHE A 101 -5.86 56.43 -18.50
C PHE A 101 -5.14 55.21 -19.10
N ASP A 102 -4.31 55.39 -20.12
CA ASP A 102 -3.47 54.32 -20.67
C ASP A 102 -2.60 53.66 -19.59
N LYS A 103 -1.99 54.47 -18.71
CA LYS A 103 -1.22 53.96 -17.57
C LYS A 103 -2.11 53.19 -16.61
N LEU A 104 -3.32 53.67 -16.34
CA LEU A 104 -4.26 52.95 -15.48
C LEU A 104 -4.55 51.56 -16.02
N CYS A 105 -4.90 51.46 -17.31
CA CYS A 105 -5.18 50.19 -17.97
C CYS A 105 -3.97 49.26 -17.90
N ASP A 106 -2.77 49.76 -18.19
CA ASP A 106 -1.52 48.99 -18.12
C ASP A 106 -1.28 48.43 -16.71
N HIS A 107 -1.37 49.27 -15.67
CA HIS A 107 -1.15 48.82 -14.29
C HIS A 107 -2.23 47.87 -13.78
N LEU A 108 -3.51 48.12 -14.09
CA LEU A 108 -4.58 47.20 -13.68
C LEU A 108 -4.45 45.86 -14.39
N ASN A 109 -4.18 45.84 -15.70
CA ASN A 109 -3.99 44.59 -16.45
C ASN A 109 -2.76 43.81 -15.97
N LEU A 110 -1.67 44.50 -15.61
CA LEU A 110 -0.50 43.87 -14.99
C LEU A 110 -0.84 43.20 -13.65
N GLU A 111 -1.61 43.87 -12.78
CA GLU A 111 -2.02 43.30 -11.49
C GLU A 111 -3.05 42.18 -11.67
N ILE A 112 -4.00 42.29 -12.61
CA ILE A 112 -4.93 41.21 -12.98
C ILE A 112 -4.15 39.97 -13.42
N GLY A 113 -3.16 40.13 -14.31
CA GLY A 113 -2.31 39.02 -14.77
C GLY A 113 -1.52 38.39 -13.63
N ARG A 114 -0.95 39.21 -12.74
CA ARG A 114 -0.20 38.73 -11.57
C ARG A 114 -1.09 37.92 -10.62
N VAL A 115 -2.26 38.45 -10.28
CA VAL A 115 -3.21 37.82 -9.36
C VAL A 115 -3.77 36.51 -9.94
N THR A 116 -4.04 36.49 -11.25
CA THR A 116 -4.45 35.27 -11.97
C THR A 116 -3.37 34.19 -11.91
N TYR A 117 -2.10 34.57 -12.15
CA TYR A 117 -0.97 33.64 -12.08
C TYR A 117 -0.80 33.04 -10.68
N TYR A 118 -0.91 33.86 -9.62
CA TYR A 118 -0.83 33.36 -8.24
C TYR A 118 -1.95 32.37 -7.90
N SER A 119 -3.20 32.70 -8.24
CA SER A 119 -4.36 31.82 -7.99
C SER A 119 -4.23 30.47 -8.72
N GLN A 120 -3.76 30.48 -9.97
CA GLN A 120 -3.50 29.23 -10.71
C GLN A 120 -2.42 28.38 -10.04
N ASN A 121 -1.34 29.01 -9.57
CA ASN A 121 -0.25 28.31 -8.89
C ASN A 121 -0.68 27.75 -7.52
N GLU A 122 -1.52 28.47 -6.78
CA GLU A 122 -2.10 28.00 -5.53
C GLU A 122 -2.96 26.75 -5.76
N LYS A 123 -3.89 26.81 -6.73
CA LYS A 123 -4.72 25.66 -7.12
C LYS A 123 -3.87 24.45 -7.56
N ARG A 124 -2.80 24.68 -8.32
CA ARG A 124 -1.86 23.62 -8.72
C ARG A 124 -1.12 23.02 -7.53
N THR A 125 -0.73 23.84 -6.56
CA THR A 125 -0.03 23.39 -5.35
C THR A 125 -0.96 22.55 -4.47
N GLU A 126 -2.22 22.95 -4.32
CA GLU A 126 -3.22 22.16 -3.61
C GLU A 126 -3.51 20.81 -4.28
N ASP A 127 -3.68 20.77 -5.60
CA ASP A 127 -3.87 19.52 -6.35
C ASP A 127 -2.66 18.59 -6.20
N LEU A 128 -1.44 19.15 -6.26
CA LEU A 128 -0.21 18.38 -6.05
C LEU A 128 -0.15 17.79 -4.63
N SER A 129 -0.53 18.57 -3.61
CA SER A 129 -0.59 18.09 -2.23
C SER A 129 -1.58 16.93 -2.06
N LYS A 130 -2.78 17.04 -2.65
CA LYS A 130 -3.80 15.98 -2.63
C LYS A 130 -3.31 14.70 -3.31
N ARG A 131 -2.68 14.82 -4.49
CA ARG A 131 -2.10 13.68 -5.21
C ARG A 131 -0.95 13.03 -4.43
N MET A 132 -0.17 13.82 -3.71
CA MET A 132 0.91 13.30 -2.89
C MET A 132 0.39 12.52 -1.68
N GLU A 133 -0.68 13.00 -1.05
CA GLU A 133 -1.34 12.28 0.05
C GLU A 133 -1.93 10.95 -0.43
N SER A 134 -2.61 10.92 -1.59
CA SER A 134 -3.12 9.67 -2.15
C SER A 134 -2.00 8.70 -2.53
N ALA A 135 -0.93 9.18 -3.16
CA ALA A 135 0.22 8.36 -3.52
C ALA A 135 0.92 7.75 -2.29
N ASN A 136 1.04 8.51 -1.20
CA ASN A 136 1.59 8.01 0.06
C ASN A 136 0.70 6.92 0.68
N LYS A 137 -0.63 7.08 0.61
CA LYS A 137 -1.57 6.07 1.08
C LYS A 137 -1.47 4.78 0.26
N ASP A 138 -1.46 4.91 -1.07
CA ASP A 138 -1.32 3.77 -1.99
C ASP A 138 0.01 3.04 -1.78
N MET A 139 1.09 3.79 -1.55
CA MET A 139 2.40 3.23 -1.22
C MET A 139 2.38 2.44 0.08
N GLY A 140 1.75 2.97 1.13
CA GLY A 140 1.57 2.27 2.40
C GLY A 140 0.78 0.97 2.25
N GLU A 141 -0.31 0.99 1.49
CA GLU A 141 -1.08 -0.23 1.20
C GLU A 141 -0.28 -1.26 0.38
N ALA A 142 0.51 -0.80 -0.60
CA ALA A 142 1.39 -1.65 -1.38
C ALA A 142 2.47 -2.32 -0.51
N THR A 143 3.08 -1.58 0.43
CA THR A 143 4.06 -2.12 1.39
C THR A 143 3.43 -3.21 2.25
N ILE A 144 2.22 -3.00 2.78
CA ILE A 144 1.52 -4.00 3.60
C ILE A 144 1.19 -5.26 2.77
N LYS A 145 0.72 -5.09 1.53
CA LYS A 145 0.45 -6.21 0.62
C LYS A 145 1.72 -7.00 0.30
N LEU A 146 2.83 -6.30 0.08
CA LEU A 146 4.14 -6.91 -0.18
C LEU A 146 4.64 -7.71 1.03
N GLU A 147 4.53 -7.16 2.25
CA GLU A 147 4.93 -7.86 3.47
C GLU A 147 4.10 -9.15 3.68
N LYS A 148 2.78 -9.08 3.44
CA LYS A 148 1.91 -10.26 3.49
C LYS A 148 2.29 -11.30 2.43
N ALA A 149 2.59 -10.87 1.21
CA ALA A 149 3.02 -11.76 0.14
C ALA A 149 4.37 -12.42 0.45
N SER A 150 5.32 -11.67 1.00
CA SER A 150 6.63 -12.16 1.45
C SER A 150 6.49 -13.21 2.55
N LYS A 151 5.71 -12.95 3.61
CA LYS A 151 5.43 -13.92 4.68
C LYS A 151 4.77 -15.20 4.13
N LYS A 152 3.84 -15.05 3.18
CA LYS A 152 3.22 -16.22 2.52
C LYS A 152 4.22 -17.01 1.70
N ALA A 153 5.15 -16.35 1.01
CA ALA A 153 6.21 -17.00 0.23
C ALA A 153 7.17 -17.80 1.14
N GLU A 154 7.58 -17.23 2.28
CA GLU A 154 8.41 -17.93 3.27
C GLU A 154 7.70 -19.18 3.85
N SER A 155 6.39 -19.06 4.13
CA SER A 155 5.57 -20.19 4.55
C SER A 155 5.53 -21.29 3.49
N ILE A 156 5.30 -20.93 2.22
CA ILE A 156 5.27 -21.88 1.10
C ILE A 156 6.63 -22.57 0.94
N GLN A 157 7.73 -21.81 1.04
CA GLN A 157 9.07 -22.38 0.96
C GLN A 157 9.31 -23.42 2.06
N THR A 158 8.86 -23.14 3.28
CA THR A 158 8.96 -24.07 4.42
C THR A 158 8.13 -25.33 4.18
N GLU A 159 6.92 -25.20 3.64
CA GLU A 159 6.07 -26.34 3.26
C GLU A 159 6.70 -27.19 2.15
N LEU A 160 7.31 -26.56 1.14
CA LEU A 160 7.99 -27.27 0.05
C LEU A 160 9.22 -28.04 0.55
N LEU A 161 10.06 -27.42 1.40
CA LEU A 161 11.20 -28.10 2.03
C LEU A 161 10.74 -29.28 2.91
N SER A 162 9.60 -29.12 3.60
CA SER A 162 8.98 -30.18 4.38
C SER A 162 8.56 -31.36 3.52
N ILE A 163 7.84 -31.10 2.42
CA ILE A 163 7.41 -32.12 1.45
C ILE A 163 8.62 -32.85 0.86
N LEU A 164 9.64 -32.12 0.42
CA LEU A 164 10.86 -32.69 -0.15
C LEU A 164 11.60 -33.60 0.86
N SER A 165 11.67 -33.17 2.12
CA SER A 165 12.29 -33.96 3.20
C SER A 165 11.53 -35.26 3.49
N ILE A 166 10.19 -35.23 3.46
CA ILE A 166 9.37 -36.45 3.58
C ILE A 166 9.68 -37.41 2.43
N PHE A 167 9.64 -36.92 1.19
CA PHE A 167 9.88 -37.76 0.01
C PHE A 167 11.29 -38.37 0.03
N ALA A 168 12.31 -37.59 0.37
CA ALA A 168 13.67 -38.09 0.48
C ALA A 168 13.82 -39.19 1.55
N ALA A 169 13.24 -38.97 2.74
CA ALA A 169 13.30 -39.96 3.82
C ALA A 169 12.57 -41.27 3.45
N ILE A 170 11.40 -41.17 2.81
CA ILE A 170 10.65 -42.33 2.32
C ILE A 170 11.49 -43.12 1.31
N VAL A 171 12.07 -42.45 0.31
CA VAL A 171 12.89 -43.11 -0.73
C VAL A 171 14.12 -43.78 -0.12
N ILE A 172 14.84 -43.12 0.78
CA ILE A 172 16.02 -43.68 1.46
C ILE A 172 15.61 -44.89 2.30
N ALA A 173 14.53 -44.81 3.06
CA ALA A 173 14.06 -45.90 3.90
C ALA A 173 13.61 -47.12 3.10
N PHE A 174 12.88 -46.92 1.98
CA PHE A 174 12.47 -48.00 1.09
C PHE A 174 13.65 -48.64 0.37
N SER A 175 14.54 -47.83 -0.23
CA SER A 175 15.71 -48.34 -0.95
C SER A 175 16.66 -49.07 0.01
N GLY A 176 16.99 -48.47 1.15
CA GLY A 176 17.82 -49.11 2.18
C GLY A 176 17.17 -50.35 2.77
N GLY A 177 15.84 -50.32 3.00
CA GLY A 177 15.09 -51.46 3.51
C GLY A 177 15.05 -52.66 2.56
N LEU A 178 14.78 -52.41 1.27
CA LEU A 178 14.79 -53.47 0.25
C LEU A 178 16.18 -54.06 0.05
N SER A 179 17.23 -53.22 0.00
CA SER A 179 18.61 -53.69 -0.11
C SER A 179 19.03 -54.53 1.11
N PHE A 180 18.65 -54.10 2.33
CA PHE A 180 18.94 -54.84 3.56
C PHE A 180 18.21 -56.20 3.60
N LEU A 181 16.92 -56.24 3.23
CA LEU A 181 16.15 -57.48 3.12
C LEU A 181 16.74 -58.43 2.08
N GLY A 182 17.09 -57.91 0.88
CA GLY A 182 17.67 -58.70 -0.19
C GLY A 182 19.03 -59.31 0.17
N GLY A 183 19.91 -58.54 0.81
CA GLY A 183 21.20 -59.03 1.31
C GLY A 183 21.05 -60.09 2.41
N THR A 184 20.08 -59.88 3.30
CA THR A 184 19.78 -60.81 4.40
C THR A 184 19.21 -62.14 3.88
N LEU A 185 18.29 -62.10 2.91
CA LEU A 185 17.66 -63.29 2.33
C LEU A 185 18.64 -64.10 1.46
N SER A 186 19.48 -63.42 0.66
CA SER A 186 20.50 -64.08 -0.14
C SER A 186 21.56 -64.79 0.72
N GLY A 187 22.01 -64.16 1.80
CA GLY A 187 22.98 -64.76 2.74
C GLY A 187 22.44 -65.92 3.59
N ALA A 188 21.11 -66.06 3.71
CA ALA A 188 20.48 -67.12 4.51
C ALA A 188 19.92 -68.29 3.67
N SER A 189 20.06 -68.22 2.33
CA SER A 189 19.46 -69.15 1.36
C SER A 189 19.78 -70.64 1.56
N GLU A 190 20.91 -70.98 2.21
CA GLU A 190 21.31 -72.37 2.50
C GLU A 190 20.99 -72.83 3.95
N THR A 191 20.26 -72.03 4.73
CA THR A 191 19.98 -72.35 6.14
C THR A 191 18.61 -73.00 6.36
N TYR A 192 18.46 -73.67 7.51
CA TYR A 192 17.20 -74.27 7.94
C TYR A 192 16.06 -73.24 7.97
N ILE A 193 14.85 -73.64 7.55
CA ILE A 193 13.69 -72.76 7.37
C ILE A 193 13.39 -71.92 8.62
N CYS A 194 13.41 -72.51 9.83
CA CYS A 194 13.19 -71.74 11.06
C CYS A 194 14.29 -70.68 11.31
N LYS A 195 15.56 -70.95 10.95
CA LYS A 195 16.64 -69.96 11.08
C LYS A 195 16.47 -68.79 10.09
N MET A 196 15.99 -69.08 8.87
CA MET A 196 15.63 -68.06 7.89
C MET A 196 14.48 -67.18 8.37
N ILE A 197 13.43 -67.78 8.93
CA ILE A 197 12.27 -67.04 9.46
C ILE A 197 12.70 -66.15 10.64
N LEU A 198 13.51 -66.67 11.57
CA LEU A 198 14.06 -65.88 12.68
C LEU A 198 14.82 -64.63 12.19
N LEU A 199 15.71 -64.81 11.22
CA LEU A 199 16.54 -63.75 10.67
C LEU A 199 15.71 -62.72 9.87
N LEU A 200 14.66 -63.18 9.17
CA LEU A 200 13.68 -62.30 8.52
C LEU A 200 12.86 -61.49 9.56
N LEU A 201 12.43 -62.10 10.66
CA LEU A 201 11.71 -61.41 11.74
C LEU A 201 12.58 -60.34 12.41
N MET A 202 13.86 -60.64 12.67
CA MET A 202 14.82 -59.68 13.22
C MET A 202 15.08 -58.51 12.24
N CYS A 203 15.24 -58.82 10.95
CA CYS A 203 15.39 -57.84 9.90
C CYS A 203 14.17 -56.93 9.79
N GLY A 204 12.96 -57.50 9.76
CA GLY A 204 11.69 -56.77 9.75
C GLY A 204 11.52 -55.89 10.99
N PHE A 205 11.92 -56.36 12.17
CA PHE A 205 11.88 -55.57 13.40
C PHE A 205 12.81 -54.34 13.32
N VAL A 206 14.05 -54.53 12.87
CA VAL A 206 15.02 -53.42 12.71
C VAL A 206 14.53 -52.42 11.66
N LEU A 207 14.03 -52.89 10.52
CA LEU A 207 13.52 -52.04 9.46
C LEU A 207 12.29 -51.24 9.89
N PHE A 208 11.32 -51.88 10.54
CA PHE A 208 10.11 -51.20 11.01
C PHE A 208 10.45 -50.08 12.01
N ASN A 209 11.35 -50.33 12.97
CA ASN A 209 11.77 -49.32 13.94
C ASN A 209 12.62 -48.21 13.28
N THR A 210 13.42 -48.53 12.27
CA THR A 210 14.22 -47.54 11.51
C THR A 210 13.32 -46.63 10.68
N ILE A 211 12.34 -47.18 9.95
CA ILE A 211 11.34 -46.41 9.19
C ILE A 211 10.57 -45.48 10.14
N PHE A 212 10.14 -46.01 11.30
CA PHE A 212 9.44 -45.21 12.28
C PHE A 212 10.30 -44.07 12.84
N LEU A 213 11.58 -44.32 13.15
CA LEU A 213 12.52 -43.30 13.61
C LEU A 213 12.72 -42.19 12.56
N LEU A 214 12.91 -42.56 11.29
CA LEU A 214 13.05 -41.60 10.20
C LEU A 214 11.78 -40.76 10.03
N MET A 215 10.61 -41.40 10.04
CA MET A 215 9.33 -40.70 10.00
C MET A 215 9.20 -39.74 11.18
N TYR A 216 9.56 -40.17 12.40
CA TYR A 216 9.56 -39.31 13.60
C TYR A 216 10.46 -38.08 13.46
N LEU A 217 11.69 -38.25 12.96
CA LEU A 217 12.63 -37.14 12.73
C LEU A 217 12.07 -36.15 11.71
N VAL A 218 11.48 -36.65 10.62
CA VAL A 218 10.82 -35.84 9.60
C VAL A 218 9.66 -35.05 10.20
N GLY A 219 8.75 -35.68 10.96
CA GLY A 219 7.67 -34.96 11.63
C GLY A 219 8.17 -33.90 12.62
N LYS A 220 9.30 -34.16 13.30
CA LYS A 220 9.93 -33.19 14.19
C LYS A 220 10.50 -31.98 13.44
N ILE A 221 11.13 -32.18 12.28
CA ILE A 221 11.63 -31.08 11.42
C ILE A 221 10.48 -30.20 10.92
N ILE A 222 9.34 -30.81 10.62
CA ILE A 222 8.14 -30.14 10.09
C ILE A 222 7.32 -29.46 11.20
N GLY A 223 7.66 -29.71 12.48
CA GLY A 223 6.89 -29.21 13.61
C GLY A 223 5.50 -29.85 13.74
N ARG A 224 5.25 -30.96 13.06
CA ARG A 224 4.00 -31.73 13.16
C ARG A 224 4.25 -33.02 13.94
N SER A 225 3.53 -33.20 15.05
CA SER A 225 3.66 -34.42 15.86
C SER A 225 3.01 -35.62 15.16
N ILE A 226 3.78 -36.70 14.99
CA ILE A 226 3.29 -38.01 14.51
C ILE A 226 2.60 -38.81 15.62
N TYR A 227 2.57 -38.27 16.83
CA TYR A 227 1.88 -38.89 17.95
C TYR A 227 0.36 -38.90 17.72
N ALA A 228 -0.29 -40.00 18.08
CA ALA A 228 -1.74 -40.06 18.08
C ALA A 228 -2.31 -39.04 19.08
N ASN A 229 -3.35 -38.31 18.67
CA ASN A 229 -4.08 -37.40 19.55
C ASN A 229 -4.71 -38.21 20.69
N CYS A 230 -4.31 -37.94 21.93
CA CYS A 230 -4.86 -38.60 23.10
C CYS A 230 -6.17 -37.93 23.51
N ILE A 231 -7.23 -38.72 23.69
CA ILE A 231 -8.56 -38.24 24.14
C ILE A 231 -8.54 -37.88 25.64
N SER A 232 -7.66 -38.50 26.43
CA SER A 232 -7.47 -38.18 27.85
C SER A 232 -6.45 -37.06 28.05
N GLU A 233 -6.75 -36.11 28.96
CA GLU A 233 -5.86 -35.02 29.42
C GLU A 233 -4.49 -35.52 29.94
N ASP A 234 -4.35 -36.82 30.25
CA ASP A 234 -3.17 -37.38 30.91
C ASP A 234 -2.24 -38.17 29.98
N CYS A 235 -1.54 -37.45 29.11
CA CYS A 235 -0.19 -37.86 28.69
C CYS A 235 0.79 -36.67 28.57
N THR A 236 0.46 -35.56 29.21
CA THR A 236 1.38 -34.48 29.61
C THR A 236 0.88 -33.98 30.95
N CYS A 237 1.73 -34.07 31.97
CA CYS A 237 1.47 -33.50 33.27
C CYS A 237 0.94 -32.07 33.17
N LYS A 238 -0.09 -31.75 33.95
CA LYS A 238 -0.38 -30.35 34.30
C LYS A 238 0.91 -29.73 34.87
N LYS A 239 1.15 -28.45 34.54
CA LYS A 239 2.32 -27.67 34.99
C LYS A 239 2.54 -27.88 36.50
N GLY A 240 3.59 -28.64 36.87
CA GLY A 240 4.05 -28.77 38.25
C GLY A 240 4.38 -30.18 38.74
N ASP A 241 3.77 -31.24 38.19
CA ASP A 241 3.93 -32.60 38.75
C ASP A 241 4.73 -33.57 37.87
N LYS A 242 5.56 -34.41 38.51
CA LYS A 242 6.33 -35.47 37.85
C LYS A 242 5.37 -36.52 37.23
N PRO A 243 5.54 -36.92 35.96
CA PRO A 243 4.65 -37.89 35.31
C PRO A 243 4.70 -39.25 36.02
N LYS A 244 3.62 -39.65 36.69
CA LYS A 244 3.40 -41.04 37.17
C LYS A 244 2.87 -41.94 36.04
N CYS A 245 3.47 -41.88 34.85
CA CYS A 245 3.15 -42.80 33.77
C CYS A 245 4.32 -43.76 33.54
N ASN A 246 4.05 -45.06 33.67
CA ASN A 246 5.03 -46.09 33.36
C ASN A 246 5.46 -45.97 31.89
N GLY A 247 6.76 -46.07 31.59
CA GLY A 247 7.32 -45.73 30.27
C GLY A 247 6.67 -46.48 29.10
N ILE A 248 6.34 -47.75 29.32
CA ILE A 248 5.64 -48.63 28.37
C ILE A 248 4.22 -48.11 28.06
N ASN A 249 3.49 -47.65 29.08
CA ASN A 249 2.14 -47.14 28.92
C ASN A 249 2.12 -45.82 28.13
N ARG A 250 3.18 -45.02 28.26
CA ARG A 250 3.35 -43.77 27.50
C ARG A 250 3.57 -44.05 26.00
N ILE A 251 4.40 -45.04 25.67
CA ILE A 251 4.62 -45.45 24.27
C ILE A 251 3.34 -46.04 23.69
N ARG A 252 2.65 -46.91 24.42
CA ARG A 252 1.37 -47.51 23.99
C ARG A 252 0.31 -46.46 23.66
N LYS A 253 0.18 -45.40 24.45
CA LYS A 253 -0.83 -44.35 24.23
C LYS A 253 -0.45 -43.35 23.14
N ARG A 254 0.82 -42.93 23.07
CA ARG A 254 1.28 -41.94 22.08
C ARG A 254 1.54 -42.55 20.70
N LEU A 255 1.93 -43.82 20.65
CA LEU A 255 2.32 -44.56 19.44
C LEU A 255 1.71 -45.97 19.45
N PRO A 256 0.37 -46.09 19.42
CA PRO A 256 -0.32 -47.38 19.56
C PRO A 256 0.09 -48.38 18.48
N TYR A 257 0.16 -47.94 17.21
CA TYR A 257 0.52 -48.82 16.09
C TYR A 257 1.93 -49.41 16.21
N VAL A 258 2.92 -48.58 16.55
CA VAL A 258 4.31 -49.03 16.73
C VAL A 258 4.41 -50.03 17.87
N PHE A 259 3.70 -49.75 18.97
CA PHE A 259 3.70 -50.63 20.14
C PHE A 259 3.10 -52.01 19.81
N TYR A 260 1.90 -52.06 19.22
CA TYR A 260 1.25 -53.34 18.90
C TYR A 260 2.00 -54.14 17.83
N ILE A 261 2.55 -53.48 16.80
CA ILE A 261 3.37 -54.16 15.78
C ILE A 261 4.65 -54.74 16.40
N ASN A 262 5.36 -53.97 17.23
CA ASN A 262 6.56 -54.48 17.91
C ASN A 262 6.24 -55.66 18.85
N VAL A 263 5.11 -55.61 19.58
CA VAL A 263 4.66 -56.73 20.42
C VAL A 263 4.31 -57.95 19.57
N LEU A 264 3.62 -57.78 18.44
CA LEU A 264 3.31 -58.86 17.51
C LEU A 264 4.58 -59.51 16.96
N MET A 265 5.56 -58.70 16.53
CA MET A 265 6.85 -59.20 16.03
C MET A 265 7.59 -60.01 17.11
N LEU A 266 7.60 -59.54 18.36
CA LEU A 266 8.19 -60.29 19.47
C LEU A 266 7.48 -61.63 19.72
N ILE A 267 6.14 -61.66 19.65
CA ILE A 267 5.36 -62.92 19.79
C ILE A 267 5.72 -63.90 18.67
N LEU A 268 5.81 -63.42 17.42
CA LEU A 268 6.22 -64.26 16.29
C LEU A 268 7.64 -64.80 16.45
N THR A 269 8.57 -63.99 16.95
CA THR A 269 9.94 -64.43 17.24
C THR A 269 9.96 -65.52 18.32
N ILE A 270 9.18 -65.38 19.39
CA ILE A 270 9.09 -66.40 20.45
C ILE A 270 8.45 -67.68 19.92
N ALA A 271 7.40 -67.57 19.10
CA ALA A 271 6.73 -68.72 18.49
C ALA A 271 7.68 -69.49 17.55
N ASP A 272 8.49 -68.78 16.76
CA ASP A 272 9.49 -69.38 15.87
C ASP A 272 10.60 -70.10 16.66
N ILE A 273 11.09 -69.49 17.77
CA ILE A 273 12.04 -70.15 18.68
C ILE A 273 11.42 -71.39 19.33
N ALA A 274 10.16 -71.32 19.76
CA ALA A 274 9.46 -72.46 20.35
C ALA A 274 9.26 -73.59 19.33
N ALA A 275 8.89 -73.26 18.09
CA ALA A 275 8.79 -74.22 17.00
C ALA A 275 10.14 -74.89 16.72
N TRP A 276 11.24 -74.12 16.71
CA TRP A 276 12.58 -74.66 16.57
C TRP A 276 12.98 -75.59 17.73
N CYS A 277 12.62 -75.26 18.97
CA CYS A 277 12.88 -76.12 20.14
C CYS A 277 12.07 -77.42 20.10
N VAL A 278 10.81 -77.37 19.65
CA VAL A 278 9.95 -78.56 19.51
C VAL A 278 10.48 -79.48 18.41
N ASP A 279 10.82 -78.91 17.25
CA ASP A 279 11.38 -79.63 16.12
C ASP A 279 12.71 -80.32 16.47
N LYS A 280 13.55 -79.64 17.27
CA LYS A 280 14.81 -80.21 17.79
C LYS A 280 14.62 -81.28 18.87
N ASN A 281 13.47 -81.31 19.57
CA ASN A 281 13.15 -82.32 20.58
C ASN A 281 12.44 -83.55 19.99
N ILE A 282 11.97 -83.48 18.75
CA ILE A 282 11.30 -84.58 18.03
C ILE A 282 12.30 -85.38 17.16
N LEU A 283 13.48 -84.81 16.86
CA LEU A 283 14.63 -85.44 16.20
C LEU A 283 15.62 -86.01 17.21
#